data_AF-A0AB40A517-F1
#
_entry.id   AF-A0AB40A517-F1
#
_cell.length_a   1.000
_cell.length_b   1.000
_cell.length_c   1.000
_cell.angle_alpha   90.00
_cell.angle_beta   90.00
_cell.angle_gamma   90.00
#
_symmetry.space_group_name_H-M   'P 1'
#
loop_
_entity.id
_entity.type
_entity.pdbx_description
1 polymer ?
#
loop_
_entity_poly.entity_id
_entity_poly.type
_entity_poly.pdbx_seq_one_letter_code
_entity_poly.pdbx_strand_id
1 'polypeptide(L)'
;MCTGSPVVPAATLEEIEAEYGSNLKLLECNSQVAELLTILRDKNTTRSDFKFYADRLIRLVIEESLNQLPYTHCDVETPTGAIYEGLKYRSGNCGVSIIRSGEAMEQGLRDCCRSIRIGGI
;
A
#
# COMPACT_ATOMS: atom_id res chain seq x y z
N MET A 1 22.70 -2.46 26.21
CA MET A 1 21.40 -2.00 26.72
C MET A 1 21.05 -0.71 25.99
N CYS A 2 20.20 -0.78 24.99
CA CYS A 2 19.43 0.34 24.43
C CYS A 2 18.27 -0.31 23.65
N THR A 3 17.27 -0.77 24.39
CA THR A 3 15.97 -1.18 23.84
C THR A 3 15.25 0.07 23.40
N GLY A 4 15.51 0.52 22.16
CA GLY A 4 14.75 1.57 21.52
C GLY A 4 13.52 0.96 20.85
N SER A 5 12.39 0.91 21.57
CA SER A 5 11.09 0.64 20.96
C SER A 5 10.82 1.68 19.86
N PRO A 6 10.32 1.29 18.68
CA PRO A 6 10.00 2.24 17.63
C PRO A 6 8.73 3.02 17.98
N VAL A 7 8.84 4.34 17.91
CA VAL A 7 7.77 5.32 18.12
C VAL A 7 6.90 5.40 16.86
N VAL A 8 5.64 4.91 16.88
CA VAL A 8 4.32 5.60 16.68
C VAL A 8 3.16 4.55 16.69
N PRO A 9 1.91 4.81 17.20
CA PRO A 9 1.40 5.98 17.94
C PRO A 9 0.70 5.66 19.29
N ALA A 10 0.30 6.74 19.95
CA ALA A 10 -0.38 6.90 21.23
C ALA A 10 -1.84 6.38 21.32
N ALA A 11 -2.28 5.52 20.39
CA ALA A 11 -3.59 4.89 20.40
C ALA A 11 -3.44 3.42 20.01
N THR A 12 -4.09 2.54 20.76
CA THR A 12 -4.13 1.09 20.51
C THR A 12 -4.95 0.78 19.26
N LEU A 13 -4.69 -0.37 18.63
CA LEU A 13 -5.47 -0.82 17.46
C LEU A 13 -6.98 -0.86 17.76
N GLU A 14 -7.34 -1.24 18.98
CA GLU A 14 -8.73 -1.30 19.47
C GLU A 14 -9.42 0.08 19.49
N GLU A 15 -8.70 1.13 19.87
CA GLU A 15 -9.23 2.50 19.88
C GLU A 15 -9.47 3.02 18.45
N ILE A 16 -8.56 2.71 17.53
CA ILE A 16 -8.68 3.09 16.11
C ILE A 16 -9.84 2.33 15.45
N GLU A 17 -9.98 1.03 15.71
CA GLU A 17 -11.12 0.25 15.19
C GLU A 17 -12.46 0.74 15.77
N ALA A 18 -12.49 1.16 17.03
CA ALA A 18 -13.69 1.72 17.65
C ALA A 18 -14.08 3.09 17.05
N GLU A 19 -13.11 3.92 16.68
CA GLU A 19 -13.35 5.24 16.10
C GLU A 19 -13.72 5.19 14.61
N TYR A 20 -13.03 4.36 13.82
CA TYR A 20 -13.15 4.35 12.35
C TYR A 20 -13.91 3.14 11.78
N GLY A 21 -14.19 2.12 12.59
CA GLY A 21 -14.96 0.94 12.23
C GLY A 21 -14.17 -0.18 11.54
N SER A 22 -14.82 -1.34 11.37
CA SER A 22 -14.20 -2.62 10.94
C SER A 22 -13.67 -2.64 9.49
N ASN A 23 -14.05 -1.66 8.67
CA ASN A 23 -13.64 -1.55 7.27
C ASN A 23 -12.30 -0.84 7.12
N LEU A 24 -11.80 -0.18 8.17
CA LEU A 24 -10.45 0.37 8.15
C LEU A 24 -9.43 -0.77 8.17
N LYS A 25 -8.49 -0.73 7.24
CA LYS A 25 -7.35 -1.65 7.19
C LYS A 25 -6.08 -0.83 7.35
N LEU A 26 -5.26 -1.22 8.31
CA LEU A 26 -3.99 -0.58 8.59
C LEU A 26 -2.88 -1.35 7.88
N LEU A 27 -2.01 -0.61 7.19
CA LEU A 27 -0.74 -1.16 6.72
C LEU A 27 0.09 -1.56 7.93
N GLU A 28 0.75 -2.71 7.86
CA GLU A 28 1.64 -3.18 8.93
C GLU A 28 2.75 -2.15 9.21
N CYS A 29 2.73 -1.57 10.40
CA CYS A 29 3.72 -0.60 10.85
C CYS A 29 5.01 -1.31 11.33
N ASN A 30 5.78 -1.85 10.39
CA ASN A 30 7.11 -2.39 10.68
C ASN A 30 8.18 -1.28 10.77
N SER A 31 9.40 -1.64 11.19
CA SER A 31 10.51 -0.69 11.34
C SER A 31 10.84 0.08 10.05
N GLN A 32 10.62 -0.53 8.88
CA GLN A 32 10.86 0.12 7.59
C GLN A 32 9.80 1.19 7.32
N VAL A 33 8.51 0.90 7.55
CA VAL A 33 7.44 1.89 7.40
C VAL A 33 7.65 3.05 8.37
N ALA A 34 8.07 2.76 9.60
CA ALA A 34 8.41 3.79 10.59
C ALA A 34 9.58 4.69 10.13
N GLU A 35 10.63 4.12 9.54
CA GLU A 35 11.74 4.87 8.94
C GLU A 35 11.25 5.79 7.80
N LEU A 36 10.47 5.26 6.87
CA LEU A 36 9.90 6.03 5.75
C LEU A 36 9.06 7.20 6.26
N LEU A 37 8.17 6.95 7.23
CA LEU A 37 7.34 7.99 7.84
C LEU A 37 8.17 9.03 8.60
N THR A 38 9.27 8.63 9.22
CA THR A 38 10.18 9.55 9.91
C THR A 38 10.81 10.53 8.91
N ILE A 39 11.35 10.03 7.79
CA ILE A 39 11.92 10.88 6.74
C ILE A 39 10.87 11.80 6.13
N LEU A 40 9.67 11.28 5.86
CA LEU A 40 8.58 12.08 5.27
C LEU A 40 8.06 13.18 6.20
N ARG A 41 8.21 13.00 7.52
CA ARG A 41 7.77 13.97 8.54
C ARG A 41 8.86 14.94 8.96
N ASP A 42 10.13 14.67 8.65
CA ASP A 42 11.22 15.61 8.93
C ASP A 42 11.13 16.83 8.02
N LYS A 43 11.00 18.02 8.64
CA LYS A 43 10.94 19.32 7.94
C LYS A 43 12.20 19.65 7.15
N ASN A 44 13.33 19.00 7.47
CA ASN A 44 14.61 19.24 6.82
C ASN A 44 14.83 18.32 5.60
N THR A 45 13.93 17.37 5.34
CA THR A 45 14.02 16.45 4.20
C THR A 45 13.98 17.23 2.89
N THR A 46 14.92 16.92 1.99
CA THR A 46 14.99 17.56 0.68
C THR A 46 13.80 17.15 -0.19
N ARG A 47 13.44 17.98 -1.18
CA ARG A 47 12.34 17.66 -2.09
C ARG A 47 12.56 16.34 -2.85
N SER A 48 13.80 16.05 -3.27
CA SER A 48 14.14 14.82 -3.99
C SER A 48 13.96 13.59 -3.10
N ASP A 49 14.44 13.67 -1.86
CA ASP A 49 14.30 12.56 -0.91
C ASP A 49 12.83 12.37 -0.53
N PHE A 50 12.10 13.45 -0.25
CA PHE A 50 10.67 13.38 0.04
C PHE A 50 9.92 12.64 -1.06
N LYS A 51 10.14 13.00 -2.33
CA LYS A 51 9.51 12.32 -3.46
C LYS A 51 9.89 10.84 -3.50
N PHE A 52 11.19 10.53 -3.42
CA PHE A 52 11.69 9.15 -3.49
C PHE A 52 11.10 8.26 -2.39
N TYR A 53 11.09 8.72 -1.14
CA TYR A 53 10.55 7.96 -0.02
C TYR A 53 9.01 7.92 -0.02
N ALA A 54 8.34 8.95 -0.53
CA ALA A 54 6.89 8.95 -0.69
C ALA A 54 6.47 7.90 -1.72
N ASP A 55 7.13 7.86 -2.88
CA ASP A 55 6.88 6.86 -3.93
C ASP A 55 7.07 5.42 -3.39
N ARG A 56 8.07 5.22 -2.51
CA ARG A 56 8.28 3.93 -1.83
C ARG A 56 7.13 3.56 -0.90
N LEU A 57 6.67 4.49 -0.06
CA LEU A 57 5.56 4.24 0.86
C LEU A 57 4.24 4.01 0.10
N ILE A 58 3.98 4.80 -0.94
CA ILE A 58 2.80 4.68 -1.80
C ILE A 58 2.71 3.26 -2.39
N ARG A 59 3.82 2.71 -2.87
CA ARG A 59 3.82 1.33 -3.41
C ARG A 59 3.41 0.29 -2.37
N LEU A 60 3.88 0.41 -1.13
CA LEU A 60 3.47 -0.49 -0.04
C LEU A 60 1.97 -0.39 0.24
N VAL A 61 1.45 0.84 0.32
CA VAL A 61 0.01 1.08 0.53
C VAL A 61 -0.83 0.53 -0.62
N ILE A 62 -0.38 0.68 -1.87
CA ILE A 62 -1.09 0.20 -3.04
C ILE A 62 -1.14 -1.33 -3.09
N GLU A 63 -0.02 -2.01 -2.85
CA GLU A 63 0.01 -3.48 -2.80
C GLU A 63 -0.94 -4.03 -1.73
N GLU A 64 -0.93 -3.43 -0.53
CA GLU A 64 -1.85 -3.83 0.54
C GLU A 64 -3.32 -3.51 0.20
N SER A 65 -3.56 -2.41 -0.52
CA SER A 65 -4.91 -2.06 -0.99
C SER A 65 -5.42 -3.05 -2.05
N LEU A 66 -4.54 -3.50 -2.95
CA LEU A 66 -4.88 -4.49 -3.98
C LEU A 66 -5.23 -5.85 -3.36
N ASN A 67 -4.59 -6.22 -2.24
CA ASN A 67 -4.89 -7.43 -1.48
C ASN A 67 -6.34 -7.46 -0.92
N GLN A 68 -6.99 -6.30 -0.80
CA GLN A 68 -8.39 -6.21 -0.35
C GLN A 68 -9.41 -6.49 -1.47
N LEU A 69 -8.95 -6.65 -2.72
CA LEU A 69 -9.83 -6.87 -3.86
C LEU A 69 -10.30 -8.33 -3.95
N PRO A 70 -11.46 -8.60 -4.57
CA PRO A 70 -11.97 -9.95 -4.70
C PRO A 70 -11.12 -10.80 -5.65
N TYR A 71 -10.68 -11.96 -5.16
CA TYR A 71 -9.99 -12.99 -5.94
C TYR A 71 -10.90 -14.19 -6.26
N THR A 72 -10.45 -15.00 -7.21
CA THR A 72 -11.04 -16.29 -7.61
C THR A 72 -9.94 -17.32 -7.84
N HIS A 73 -10.23 -18.60 -7.59
CA HIS A 73 -9.29 -19.70 -7.80
C HIS A 73 -8.89 -19.83 -9.27
N CYS A 74 -7.63 -20.15 -9.52
CA CYS A 74 -7.10 -20.38 -10.85
C CYS A 74 -5.92 -21.35 -10.81
N ASP A 75 -6.13 -22.54 -11.34
CA ASP A 75 -5.06 -23.53 -11.51
C ASP A 75 -4.23 -23.19 -12.75
N VAL A 76 -2.91 -23.27 -12.59
CA VAL A 76 -1.97 -23.13 -13.70
C VAL A 76 -1.01 -24.30 -13.73
N GLU A 77 -0.68 -24.77 -14.92
CA GLU A 77 0.38 -25.76 -15.12
C GLU A 77 1.73 -25.05 -15.17
N THR A 78 2.64 -25.43 -14.29
CA THR A 78 4.00 -24.90 -14.26
C THR A 78 4.82 -25.47 -15.43
N PRO A 79 5.94 -24.85 -15.81
CA PRO A 79 6.83 -25.40 -16.85
C PRO A 79 7.38 -26.81 -16.55
N THR A 80 7.27 -27.28 -15.31
CA THR A 80 7.66 -28.64 -14.90
C THR A 80 6.51 -29.65 -15.01
N GLY A 81 5.33 -29.24 -15.48
CA GLY A 81 4.13 -30.09 -15.60
C GLY A 81 3.34 -30.28 -14.29
N ALA A 82 3.66 -29.51 -13.23
CA ALA A 82 2.93 -29.58 -11.97
C ALA A 82 1.78 -28.58 -11.96
N ILE A 83 0.65 -28.94 -11.33
CA ILE A 83 -0.46 -28.00 -11.13
C ILE A 83 -0.17 -27.13 -9.90
N TYR A 84 -0.28 -25.82 -10.08
CA TYR A 84 -0.24 -24.83 -9.00
C TYR A 84 -1.63 -24.24 -8.78
N GLU A 85 -2.15 -24.41 -7.57
CA GLU A 85 -3.43 -23.87 -7.11
C GLU A 85 -3.27 -22.39 -6.76
N GLY A 86 -3.58 -21.53 -7.74
CA GLY A 86 -3.36 -20.10 -7.67
C GLY A 86 -4.62 -19.26 -7.49
N LEU A 87 -4.42 -17.94 -7.51
CA LEU A 87 -5.48 -16.94 -7.44
C LEU A 87 -5.36 -15.93 -8.58
N LYS A 88 -6.50 -15.41 -9.03
CA LYS A 88 -6.60 -14.29 -9.96
C LYS A 88 -7.67 -13.28 -9.51
N TYR A 89 -7.51 -12.01 -9.89
CA TYR A 89 -8.55 -11.00 -9.66
C TYR A 89 -9.87 -11.41 -10.32
N ARG A 90 -10.98 -11.21 -9.62
CA ARG A 90 -12.32 -11.57 -10.10
C ARG A 90 -12.77 -10.72 -11.31
N SER A 91 -12.42 -9.45 -11.32
CA SER A 91 -12.85 -8.48 -12.33
C SER A 91 -11.79 -7.41 -12.60
N GLY A 92 -11.92 -6.69 -13.72
CA GLY A 92 -11.06 -5.54 -14.03
C GLY A 92 -11.35 -4.37 -13.10
N ASN A 93 -10.29 -3.79 -12.52
CA ASN A 93 -10.36 -2.68 -11.58
C ASN A 93 -10.08 -1.33 -12.27
N CYS A 94 -10.42 -0.23 -11.60
CA CYS A 94 -10.01 1.11 -11.98
C CYS A 94 -9.51 1.90 -10.77
N GLY A 95 -8.61 2.85 -11.03
CA GLY A 95 -8.22 3.87 -10.05
C GLY A 95 -9.02 5.14 -10.27
N VAL A 96 -9.33 5.86 -9.20
CA VAL A 96 -9.84 7.23 -9.26
C VAL A 96 -8.94 8.10 -8.39
N SER A 97 -8.27 9.09 -8.99
CA SER A 97 -7.43 10.05 -8.28
C SER A 97 -8.23 11.31 -7.95
N ILE A 98 -8.05 11.83 -6.72
CA ILE A 98 -8.59 13.13 -6.33
C ILE A 98 -7.56 14.20 -6.64
N ILE A 99 -7.89 15.13 -7.53
CA ILE A 99 -6.92 16.10 -8.04
C ILE A 99 -6.64 17.19 -6.97
N ARG A 100 -5.38 17.60 -6.73
CA ARG A 100 -4.10 17.19 -7.38
C ARG A 100 -3.31 16.15 -6.59
N SER A 101 -3.52 16.03 -5.28
CA SER A 101 -2.68 15.20 -4.42
C SER A 101 -2.78 13.70 -4.75
N GLY A 102 -3.94 13.24 -5.22
CA GLY A 102 -4.15 11.85 -5.63
C GLY A 102 -3.33 11.45 -6.86
N GLU A 103 -2.93 12.40 -7.71
CA GLU A 103 -2.10 12.13 -8.89
C GLU A 103 -0.74 11.53 -8.50
N ALA A 104 -0.23 11.86 -7.32
CA ALA A 104 1.03 11.31 -6.81
C ALA A 104 0.99 9.79 -6.63
N MET A 105 -0.21 9.21 -6.42
CA MET A 105 -0.38 7.76 -6.24
C MET A 105 -0.57 7.00 -7.55
N GLU A 106 -0.88 7.70 -8.66
CA GLU A 106 -1.17 7.04 -9.93
C GLU A 106 0.02 6.25 -10.47
N GLN A 107 1.23 6.78 -10.31
CA GLN A 107 2.43 6.09 -10.80
C GLN A 107 2.61 4.75 -10.08
N GLY A 108 2.49 4.73 -8.75
CA GLY A 108 2.55 3.49 -7.98
C GLY A 108 1.48 2.48 -8.42
N LEU A 109 0.27 2.96 -8.76
CA LEU A 109 -0.82 2.10 -9.19
C LEU A 109 -0.56 1.50 -10.59
N ARG A 110 -0.01 2.30 -11.52
CA ARG A 110 0.36 1.83 -12.87
C ARG A 110 1.51 0.83 -12.84
N ASP A 111 2.45 1.00 -11.92
CA ASP A 111 3.59 0.09 -11.77
C ASP A 111 3.14 -1.30 -11.29
N CYS A 112 2.16 -1.37 -10.38
CA CYS A 112 1.56 -2.62 -9.91
C CYS A 112 0.57 -3.23 -10.93
N CYS A 113 -0.19 -2.39 -11.65
CA CYS A 113 -1.24 -2.81 -12.57
C CYS A 113 -1.08 -2.16 -13.96
N ARG A 114 -0.33 -2.82 -14.86
CA ARG A 114 0.05 -2.29 -16.20
C ARG A 114 -1.09 -1.82 -17.11
N SER A 115 -2.32 -2.26 -16.88
CA SER A 115 -3.48 -1.93 -17.74
C SER A 115 -4.67 -1.37 -16.97
N ILE A 116 -4.43 -0.82 -15.78
CA ILE A 116 -5.50 -0.19 -14.99
C ILE A 116 -5.95 1.14 -15.61
N ARG A 117 -7.27 1.32 -15.70
CA ARG A 117 -7.87 2.60 -16.11
C ARG A 117 -7.85 3.54 -14.91
N ILE A 118 -7.38 4.77 -15.09
CA ILE A 118 -7.37 5.78 -14.04
C ILE A 118 -8.18 6.99 -14.52
N GLY A 119 -9.17 7.39 -13.72
CA GLY A 119 -9.91 8.65 -13.89
C GLY A 119 -9.58 9.63 -12.78
N GLY A 120 -9.78 10.92 -13.01
CA GLY A 120 -9.62 11.97 -12.00
C GLY A 120 -10.94 12.63 -11.65
N ILE A 121 -11.08 13.10 -10.41
CA ILE A 121 -12.20 13.94 -9.93
C ILE A 121 -11.69 15.20 -9.24
#